data_AF-A0A6V7LAR5-F1
#
_entry.id   AF-A0A6V7LAR5-F1
#
_cell.length_a   1.000
_cell.length_b   1.000
_cell.length_c   1.000
_cell.angle_alpha   90.00
_cell.angle_beta   90.00
_cell.angle_gamma   90.00
#
_symmetry.space_group_name_H-M   'P 1'
#
loop_
_entity.id
_entity.type
_entity.pdbx_description
1 polymer ?
#
loop_
_entity_poly.entity_id
_entity_poly.type
_entity_poly.pdbx_seq_one_letter_code
_entity_poly.pdbx_strand_id
1 'polypeptide(L)'
;PFPRNRTLVYNYHAQVEAGTLPESYASRFDISGEFYVKQDTYDVNHLNAFAGALKNAKISIYNGQSTNESTKIYTPLPLAARVLENPFLIVYKDGY
;
A
#
# COMPACT_ATOMS: atom_id res chain seq x y z
N PRO A 1 -16.13 -7.65 -12.66
CA PRO A 1 -15.27 -8.84 -12.90
C PRO A 1 -13.80 -8.45 -13.11
N PHE A 2 -12.87 -9.14 -12.45
CA PHE A 2 -11.43 -8.93 -12.62
C PHE A 2 -10.98 -9.45 -14.01
N PRO A 3 -10.12 -8.73 -14.75
CA PRO A 3 -9.71 -9.14 -16.09
C PRO A 3 -8.76 -10.34 -16.03
N ARG A 4 -9.11 -11.41 -16.76
CA ARG A 4 -8.25 -12.60 -16.90
C ARG A 4 -6.99 -12.24 -17.68
N ASN A 5 -5.86 -12.86 -17.33
CA ASN A 5 -4.56 -12.70 -18.00
C ASN A 5 -4.02 -11.27 -18.07
N ARG A 6 -4.55 -10.35 -17.25
CA ARG A 6 -4.04 -8.99 -17.13
C ARG A 6 -3.60 -8.73 -15.69
N THR A 7 -2.58 -7.90 -15.57
CA THR A 7 -2.17 -7.32 -14.29
C THR A 7 -2.83 -5.96 -14.18
N LEU A 8 -3.56 -5.72 -13.11
CA LEU A 8 -4.03 -4.41 -12.73
C LEU A 8 -2.98 -3.74 -11.86
N VAL A 9 -2.71 -2.46 -12.13
CA VAL A 9 -1.76 -1.65 -11.35
C VAL A 9 -2.52 -0.46 -10.80
N TYR A 10 -2.54 -0.33 -9.48
CA TYR A 10 -3.20 0.76 -8.77
C TYR A 10 -2.16 1.66 -8.12
N ASN A 11 -2.37 2.98 -8.17
CA ASN A 11 -1.62 3.88 -7.31
C ASN A 11 -2.12 3.71 -5.88
N TYR A 12 -1.26 3.22 -5.00
CA TYR A 12 -1.56 2.99 -3.59
C TYR A 12 -1.00 4.13 -2.74
N HIS A 13 -1.82 4.64 -1.83
CA HIS A 13 -1.42 5.62 -0.82
C HIS A 13 -2.18 5.35 0.47
N ALA A 14 -1.45 5.25 1.58
CA ALA A 14 -2.01 5.15 2.92
C ALA A 14 -1.25 6.09 3.86
N GLN A 15 -2.00 6.70 4.78
CA GLN A 15 -1.48 7.66 5.74
C GLN A 15 -2.08 7.34 7.11
N VAL A 16 -1.25 7.37 8.15
CA VAL A 16 -1.67 7.38 9.54
C VAL A 16 -1.11 8.62 10.23
N GLU A 17 -1.90 9.22 11.08
CA GLU A 17 -1.55 10.43 11.82
C GLU A 17 -1.96 10.28 13.29
N ALA A 18 -1.08 10.71 14.18
CA ALA A 18 -1.33 10.76 15.62
C ALA A 18 -0.93 12.14 16.15
N GLY A 19 -1.83 12.80 16.87
CA GLY A 19 -1.62 14.15 17.39
C GLY A 19 -2.86 14.71 18.07
N THR A 20 -2.75 15.91 18.63
CA THR A 20 -3.86 16.65 19.23
C THR A 20 -4.44 17.64 18.23
N LEU A 21 -5.71 17.46 17.88
CA LEU A 21 -6.51 18.47 17.17
C LEU A 21 -6.93 19.57 18.15
N PRO A 22 -7.02 20.86 17.76
CA PRO A 22 -6.98 21.37 16.38
C PRO A 22 -5.63 21.92 15.93
N GLU A 23 -4.69 22.18 16.84
CA GLU A 23 -3.36 22.73 16.51
C GLU A 23 -2.34 22.21 17.51
N SER A 24 -1.24 21.62 17.02
CA SER A 24 0.13 22.09 17.34
C SER A 24 1.19 21.13 16.84
N TYR A 25 0.99 19.80 16.95
CA TYR A 25 1.98 18.81 16.53
C TYR A 25 1.31 17.48 16.17
N ALA A 26 1.72 16.89 15.06
CA ALA A 26 1.30 15.56 14.65
C ALA A 26 2.50 14.74 14.18
N SER A 27 2.50 13.47 14.57
CA SER A 27 3.34 12.44 14.00
C SER A 27 2.57 11.75 12.89
N ARG A 28 3.10 11.80 11.67
CA ARG A 28 2.48 11.26 10.46
C ARG A 28 3.43 10.25 9.82
N PHE A 29 2.86 9.14 9.38
CA PHE A 29 3.53 8.14 8.55
C PHE A 29 2.72 7.95 7.28
N ASP A 30 3.37 8.12 6.14
CA ASP A 30 2.81 7.88 4.82
C ASP A 30 3.55 6.72 4.14
N ILE A 31 2.81 5.88 3.43
CA ILE A 31 3.35 4.90 2.48
C ILE A 31 2.65 5.08 1.13
N SER A 32 3.42 5.06 0.06
CA SER A 32 2.90 5.07 -1.31
C SER A 32 3.67 4.12 -2.21
N GLY A 33 3.03 3.67 -3.29
CA GLY A 33 3.62 2.76 -4.25
C GLY A 33 2.61 2.34 -5.31
N GLU A 34 2.95 1.29 -6.05
CA GLU A 34 2.12 0.71 -7.09
C GLU A 34 1.64 -0.67 -6.63
N PHE A 35 0.35 -0.87 -6.48
CA PHE A 35 -0.22 -2.14 -6.08
C PHE A 35 -0.60 -2.96 -7.31
N TYR A 36 0.17 -4.01 -7.55
CA TYR A 36 0.00 -4.96 -8.64
C TYR A 36 -0.93 -6.08 -8.18
N VAL A 37 -1.98 -6.33 -8.95
CA VAL A 37 -2.91 -7.43 -8.71
C VAL A 37 -3.04 -8.23 -10.00
N LYS A 38 -2.88 -9.54 -9.90
CA LYS A 38 -3.06 -10.48 -11.01
C LYS A 38 -3.85 -11.68 -10.52
N GLN A 39 -4.84 -12.13 -11.28
CA GLN A 39 -5.55 -13.36 -10.97
C GLN A 39 -4.56 -14.54 -10.94
N ASP A 40 -4.63 -15.33 -9.88
CA ASP A 40 -3.92 -16.59 -9.79
C ASP A 40 -4.64 -17.62 -10.68
N THR A 41 -3.90 -18.21 -11.61
CA THR A 41 -4.42 -19.20 -12.57
C THR A 41 -3.89 -20.60 -12.31
N TYR A 42 -3.10 -20.80 -11.25
CA TYR A 42 -2.49 -22.10 -10.96
C TYR A 42 -3.48 -23.11 -10.38
N ASP A 43 -4.48 -22.66 -9.60
CA ASP A 43 -5.53 -23.52 -9.06
C ASP A 43 -6.90 -23.22 -9.67
N VAL A 44 -7.37 -24.13 -10.52
CA VAL A 44 -8.68 -24.06 -11.19
C VAL A 44 -9.86 -24.08 -10.22
N ASN A 45 -9.68 -24.51 -8.97
CA ASN A 45 -10.72 -24.50 -7.95
C ASN A 45 -10.83 -23.15 -7.22
N HIS A 46 -9.81 -22.29 -7.33
CA HIS A 46 -9.75 -20.98 -6.69
C HIS A 46 -9.87 -19.85 -7.71
N LEU A 47 -11.04 -19.77 -8.36
CA LEU A 47 -11.33 -18.74 -9.38
C LEU A 47 -11.23 -17.30 -8.85
N ASN A 48 -11.26 -17.11 -7.53
CA ASN A 48 -11.20 -15.83 -6.83
C ASN A 48 -9.88 -15.65 -6.04
N ALA A 49 -8.80 -16.31 -6.46
CA ALA A 49 -7.45 -16.07 -5.94
C ALA A 49 -6.68 -15.06 -6.79
N PHE A 50 -5.88 -14.22 -6.14
CA PHE A 50 -5.08 -13.17 -6.77
C PHE A 50 -3.70 -13.09 -6.12
N ALA A 51 -2.65 -12.97 -6.92
CA ALA A 51 -1.35 -12.54 -6.46
C ALA A 51 -1.33 -11.00 -6.36
N GLY A 52 -1.09 -10.49 -5.16
CA GLY A 52 -0.92 -9.06 -4.88
C GLY A 52 0.54 -8.73 -4.57
N ALA A 53 1.04 -7.57 -4.99
CA ALA A 53 2.33 -7.05 -4.56
C ALA A 53 2.35 -5.52 -4.58
N LEU A 54 2.83 -4.89 -3.51
CA LEU A 54 3.13 -3.46 -3.53
C LEU A 54 4.55 -3.27 -4.08
N LYS A 55 4.74 -2.51 -5.14
CA LYS A 55 6.04 -2.26 -5.76
C LYS A 55 6.38 -0.79 -5.71
N ASN A 56 7.68 -0.50 -5.79
CA ASN A 56 8.21 0.86 -5.78
C ASN A 56 7.74 1.63 -4.55
N ALA A 57 7.66 0.91 -3.42
CA ALA A 57 7.14 1.44 -2.18
C ALA A 57 8.12 2.46 -1.59
N LYS A 58 7.56 3.59 -1.18
CA LYS A 58 8.27 4.70 -0.57
C LYS A 58 7.49 5.21 0.63
N ILE A 59 8.22 5.67 1.64
CA ILE A 59 7.66 6.14 2.90
C ILE A 59 8.01 7.60 3.14
N SER A 60 7.13 8.30 3.83
CA SER A 60 7.41 9.61 4.41
C SER A 60 7.11 9.56 5.89
N ILE A 61 7.97 10.17 6.69
CA ILE A 61 7.79 10.31 8.12
C ILE A 61 7.87 11.79 8.41
N TYR A 62 6.88 12.30 9.13
CA TYR A 62 6.82 13.68 9.55
C TYR A 62 6.47 13.74 11.03
N ASN A 63 7.15 14.60 11.78
CA ASN A 63 6.79 14.92 13.14
C ASN A 63 6.98 16.42 13.34
N GLY A 64 5.88 17.14 13.49
CA GLY A 64 5.93 18.60 13.49
C GLY A 64 4.56 19.24 13.46
N GLN A 65 4.55 20.56 13.29
CA GLN A 65 3.34 21.35 13.28
C GLN A 65 2.52 21.09 12.01
N SER A 66 1.27 20.62 12.19
CA SER A 66 0.38 20.20 11.10
C SER A 66 0.09 21.28 10.04
N THR A 67 0.37 22.56 10.33
CA THR A 67 0.17 23.68 9.39
C THR A 67 1.28 23.78 8.32
N ASN A 68 2.40 23.08 8.49
CA ASN A 68 3.53 23.06 7.56
C ASN A 68 3.53 21.78 6.70
N GLU A 69 2.54 21.62 5.82
CA GLU A 69 2.43 20.47 4.91
C GLU A 69 3.43 20.50 3.73
N SER A 70 4.30 21.50 3.65
CA SER A 70 4.88 21.93 2.39
C SER A 70 6.03 21.10 1.83
N THR A 71 6.47 20.00 2.45
CA THR A 71 7.37 19.04 1.76
C THR A 71 7.29 17.63 2.32
N LYS A 72 6.37 16.79 1.82
CA LYS A 72 6.44 15.34 2.03
C LYS A 72 7.66 14.78 1.28
N ILE A 73 8.75 14.52 2.00
CA ILE A 73 9.93 13.87 1.43
C ILE A 73 9.68 12.37 1.49
N TYR A 74 9.55 11.75 0.32
CA TYR A 74 9.46 10.30 0.20
C TYR A 74 10.85 9.70 0.03
N THR A 75 11.12 8.65 0.80
CA THR A 75 12.35 7.87 0.72
C THR A 75 12.01 6.41 0.39
N PRO A 76 12.90 5.68 -0.31
CA PRO A 76 12.70 4.26 -0.56
C PRO A 76 12.56 3.46 0.75
N LEU A 77 11.88 2.32 0.70
CA LEU A 77 11.80 1.45 1.88
C LEU A 77 13.20 1.03 2.39
N PRO A 78 13.43 1.06 3.72
CA PRO A 78 14.62 0.48 4.31
C PRO A 78 14.67 -1.03 4.03
N LEU A 79 15.88 -1.60 4.00
CA LEU A 79 16.11 -3.00 3.59
C LEU A 79 15.19 -3.99 4.33
N ALA A 80 15.03 -3.83 5.65
CA ALA A 80 14.18 -4.67 6.48
C ALA A 80 12.68 -4.60 6.11
N ALA A 81 12.22 -3.48 5.55
CA ALA A 81 10.83 -3.27 5.17
C ALA A 81 10.53 -3.70 3.72
N ARG A 82 11.54 -4.05 2.91
CA ARG A 82 11.34 -4.52 1.52
C ARG A 82 10.51 -5.80 1.43
N VAL A 83 10.35 -6.53 2.53
CA VAL A 83 9.39 -7.64 2.63
C VAL A 83 7.96 -7.22 2.26
N LEU A 84 7.59 -5.94 2.45
CA LEU A 84 6.30 -5.40 2.02
C LEU A 84 6.13 -5.43 0.49
N GLU A 85 7.22 -5.55 -0.27
CA GLU A 85 7.17 -5.68 -1.72
C GLU A 85 7.14 -7.13 -2.22
N ASN A 86 7.19 -8.10 -1.30
CA ASN A 86 7.05 -9.50 -1.66
C ASN A 86 5.60 -9.78 -2.07
N PRO A 87 5.39 -10.57 -3.15
CA PRO A 87 4.06 -11.00 -3.52
C PRO A 87 3.39 -11.81 -2.40
N PHE A 88 2.08 -11.64 -2.25
CA PHE A 88 1.23 -12.40 -1.33
C PHE A 88 -0.06 -12.85 -2.04
N LEU A 89 -0.69 -13.90 -1.50
CA LEU A 89 -1.94 -14.44 -2.05
C LEU A 89 -3.14 -13.78 -1.37
N ILE A 90 -4.11 -13.36 -2.18
CA ILE A 90 -5.39 -12.82 -1.77
C ILE A 90 -6.45 -13.82 -2.21
N VAL A 91 -7.17 -14.42 -1.27
CA VAL A 91 -8.27 -15.33 -1.55
C VAL A 91 -9.57 -14.62 -1.22
N TYR A 92 -10.35 -14.29 -2.24
CA TYR A 92 -11.65 -13.66 -2.07
C TYR A 92 -12.75 -14.73 -2.02
N LYS A 93 -13.44 -14.83 -0.88
CA LYS A 93 -14.59 -15.72 -0.72
C LYS A 93 -15.85 -14.87 -0.79
N ASP A 94 -16.71 -15.13 -1.77
CA ASP A 94 -18.00 -14.47 -1.88
C ASP A 94 -18.82 -14.69 -0.58
N GLY A 95 -19.27 -13.60 0.06
CA GLY A 95 -20.23 -13.67 1.18
C GLY A 95 -19.71 -13.29 2.58
N TYR A 96 -18.55 -12.63 2.70
CA TYR A 96 -18.13 -11.95 3.93
C TYR A 96 -17.66 -10.53 3.65
#